data_AF-A0A563W2W7-F1
#
_entry.id   AF-A0A563W2W7-F1
#
_cell.length_a   1.000
_cell.length_b   1.000
_cell.length_c   1.000
_cell.angle_alpha   90.00
_cell.angle_beta   90.00
_cell.angle_gamma   90.00
#
_symmetry.space_group_name_H-M   'P 1'
#
loop_
_entity.id
_entity.type
_entity.pdbx_description
1 polymer ?
#
loop_
_entity_poly.entity_id
_entity_poly.type
_entity_poly.pdbx_seq_one_letter_code
_entity_poly.pdbx_strand_id
1 'polypeptide(L)'
;MNTSLPTGNSFDVRIQEPNYLDGTHIPEQVSYFVLEAGTWQLDNGALLEVGTIESNGLVNGGSSFDTVDFDLEFASTPVIFSQVQTDNDADFVRTRQRNSSTTGFAVGMEEEEANKNSGHGSETLGWLAMETGSGQWDDFTYFADRTGDIVNHNWTSVEFDSLFAQQPQIMANISTYDGPDSAGLRYRNLDSTGVDIKVEEETSLDSEQQFSL
;
A
#
# COMPACT_ATOMS: atom_id res chain seq x y z
N MET A 1 18.35 14.67 -4.55
CA MET A 1 19.02 14.75 -3.22
C MET A 1 19.32 13.32 -2.82
N ASN A 2 20.52 13.02 -2.30
CA ASN A 2 20.86 11.64 -1.91
C ASN A 2 20.02 11.21 -0.70
N THR A 3 19.23 10.16 -0.84
CA THR A 3 18.57 9.48 0.28
C THR A 3 19.41 8.27 0.68
N SER A 4 19.94 8.30 1.89
CA SER A 4 20.48 7.12 2.57
C SER A 4 19.36 6.48 3.39
N LEU A 5 19.31 5.14 3.38
CA LEU A 5 18.50 4.33 4.31
C LEU A 5 18.58 4.86 5.75
N PRO A 6 17.50 4.77 6.55
CA PRO A 6 17.43 5.41 7.86
C PRO A 6 18.45 4.77 8.82
N THR A 7 19.56 5.46 9.07
CA THR A 7 20.44 5.23 10.23
C THR A 7 20.24 6.31 11.30
N GLY A 8 19.03 6.88 11.39
CA GLY A 8 18.74 8.00 12.29
C GLY A 8 17.24 8.17 12.54
N ASN A 9 16.91 8.87 13.63
CA ASN A 9 15.54 9.17 14.07
C ASN A 9 14.85 10.23 13.17
N SER A 10 15.06 10.19 11.86
CA SER A 10 14.54 11.16 10.89
C SER A 10 14.31 10.51 9.54
N PHE A 11 13.30 10.97 8.82
CA PHE A 11 12.99 10.57 7.45
C PHE A 11 12.54 11.80 6.66
N ASP A 12 12.70 11.74 5.34
CA ASP A 12 12.11 12.71 4.42
C ASP A 12 10.83 12.11 3.82
N VAL A 13 9.84 12.97 3.54
CA VAL A 13 8.60 12.57 2.85
C VAL A 13 8.49 13.34 1.55
N ARG A 14 8.05 12.64 0.51
CA ARG A 14 7.66 13.24 -0.76
C ARG A 14 6.27 12.75 -1.14
N ILE A 15 5.45 13.68 -1.62
CA ILE A 15 4.17 13.39 -2.26
C ILE A 15 4.41 13.59 -3.75
N GLN A 16 4.12 12.57 -4.54
CA GLN A 16 4.16 12.62 -6.00
C GLN A 16 2.75 12.37 -6.53
N GLU A 17 2.48 12.94 -7.68
CA GLU A 17 1.26 12.70 -8.43
C GLU A 17 1.59 12.21 -9.85
N PRO A 18 0.67 11.52 -10.53
CA PRO A 18 0.84 11.15 -11.93
C PRO A 18 1.37 12.28 -12.81
N ASN A 19 2.26 11.95 -13.75
CA ASN A 19 2.97 12.90 -14.61
C ASN A 19 2.03 13.78 -15.45
N TYR A 20 0.82 13.30 -15.76
CA TYR A 20 -0.19 14.04 -16.52
C TYR A 20 -0.91 15.16 -15.73
N LEU A 21 -0.68 15.26 -14.42
CA LEU A 21 -1.26 16.29 -13.54
C LEU A 21 -0.36 17.55 -13.48
N ASP A 22 -0.76 18.56 -12.71
CA ASP A 22 -0.25 19.94 -12.82
C ASP A 22 0.88 20.32 -11.84
N GLY A 23 1.32 19.38 -11.03
CA GLY A 23 2.28 19.48 -9.94
C GLY A 23 1.78 20.25 -8.71
N THR A 24 0.51 20.64 -8.65
CA THR A 24 -0.01 21.58 -7.64
C THR A 24 -0.72 20.86 -6.50
N HIS A 25 -0.10 20.89 -5.34
CA HIS A 25 -0.67 20.37 -4.10
C HIS A 25 -1.25 21.50 -3.24
N ILE A 26 -2.50 21.35 -2.81
CA ILE A 26 -3.03 22.10 -1.67
C ILE A 26 -2.36 21.58 -0.37
N PRO A 27 -2.50 22.25 0.79
CA PRO A 27 -2.02 21.68 2.04
C PRO A 27 -2.60 20.27 2.28
N GLU A 28 -1.72 19.28 2.35
CA GLU A 28 -2.05 17.88 2.55
C GLU A 28 -1.67 17.41 3.95
N GLN A 29 -2.43 16.48 4.50
CA GLN A 29 -2.12 15.79 5.74
C GLN A 29 -1.82 14.33 5.42
N VAL A 30 -0.69 13.82 5.91
CA VAL A 30 -0.27 12.43 5.73
C VAL A 30 -0.15 11.75 7.08
N SER A 31 -0.63 10.51 7.15
CA SER A 31 -0.33 9.59 8.25
C SER A 31 0.92 8.80 7.89
N TYR A 32 1.78 8.57 8.87
CA TYR A 32 2.98 7.77 8.71
C TYR A 32 3.19 6.87 9.92
N PHE A 33 3.95 5.80 9.70
CA PHE A 33 4.49 4.93 10.72
C PHE A 33 5.87 4.50 10.24
N VAL A 34 6.80 4.29 11.16
CA VAL A 34 8.18 3.88 10.85
C VAL A 34 8.47 2.63 11.64
N LEU A 35 8.92 1.59 10.96
CA LEU A 35 9.28 0.31 11.56
C LEU A 35 10.68 -0.08 11.11
N GLU A 36 11.41 -0.70 12.03
CA GLU A 36 12.69 -1.33 11.72
C GLU A 36 12.45 -2.67 11.01
N ALA A 37 13.25 -2.95 9.99
CA ALA A 37 13.19 -4.22 9.28
C ALA A 37 13.47 -5.40 10.23
N GLY A 38 12.72 -6.49 10.06
CA GLY A 38 12.83 -7.70 10.85
C GLY A 38 11.47 -8.33 11.15
N THR A 39 11.54 -9.43 11.89
CA THR A 39 10.38 -10.17 12.39
C THR A 39 10.10 -9.76 13.84
N TRP A 40 8.87 -9.35 14.10
CA TRP A 40 8.44 -8.80 15.39
C TRP A 40 7.19 -9.53 15.88
N GLN A 41 7.02 -9.57 17.19
CA GLN A 41 5.80 -10.07 17.82
C GLN A 41 5.28 -9.04 18.81
N LEU A 42 4.01 -8.67 18.69
CA LEU A 42 3.35 -7.79 19.65
C LEU A 42 3.05 -8.52 20.96
N ASP A 43 2.73 -7.76 22.01
CA ASP A 43 2.37 -8.30 23.33
C ASP A 43 1.17 -9.27 23.30
N ASN A 44 0.25 -9.10 22.35
CA ASN A 44 -0.89 -10.01 22.14
C ASN A 44 -0.54 -11.28 21.34
N GLY A 45 0.72 -11.43 20.93
CA GLY A 45 1.23 -12.55 20.14
C GLY A 45 1.17 -12.35 18.63
N ALA A 46 0.58 -11.26 18.13
CA ALA A 46 0.45 -10.99 16.71
C ALA A 46 1.83 -10.86 16.04
N LEU A 47 2.02 -11.58 14.93
CA LEU A 47 3.25 -11.54 14.14
C LEU A 47 3.25 -10.37 13.16
N LEU A 48 4.41 -9.72 13.02
CA LEU A 48 4.71 -8.73 12.00
C LEU A 48 6.05 -9.07 11.34
N GLU A 49 6.14 -8.82 10.05
CA GLU A 49 7.40 -8.89 9.32
C GLU A 49 7.56 -7.65 8.45
N VAL A 50 8.72 -7.02 8.54
CA VAL A 50 9.01 -5.75 7.88
C VAL A 50 10.29 -5.91 7.07
N GLY A 51 10.28 -5.46 5.83
CA GLY A 51 11.45 -5.55 4.98
C GLY A 51 11.45 -4.54 3.84
N THR A 52 12.48 -4.66 3.02
CA THR A 52 12.60 -3.91 1.77
C THR A 52 13.00 -4.84 0.64
N ILE A 53 12.69 -4.44 -0.59
CA ILE A 53 13.18 -5.07 -1.81
C ILE A 53 13.53 -3.98 -2.83
N GLU A 54 14.61 -4.17 -3.59
CA GLU A 54 14.93 -3.31 -4.74
C GLU A 54 14.17 -3.82 -5.96
N SER A 55 13.43 -2.94 -6.63
CA SER A 55 12.65 -3.30 -7.82
C SER A 55 12.73 -2.23 -8.89
N ASN A 56 12.82 -2.66 -10.15
CA ASN A 56 12.56 -1.84 -11.33
C ASN A 56 11.40 -2.41 -12.16
N GLY A 57 10.59 -3.29 -11.57
CA GLY A 57 9.54 -4.01 -12.26
C GLY A 57 8.25 -3.20 -12.38
N LEU A 58 7.85 -2.90 -13.62
CA LEU A 58 6.54 -2.31 -13.92
C LEU A 58 5.50 -3.40 -14.19
N VAL A 59 4.37 -3.37 -13.47
CA VAL A 59 3.36 -4.45 -13.44
C VAL A 59 2.46 -4.55 -14.68
N ASN A 60 2.88 -4.00 -15.80
CA ASN A 60 2.10 -3.90 -17.03
C ASN A 60 1.54 -5.26 -17.49
N GLY A 61 0.21 -5.36 -17.55
CA GLY A 61 -0.50 -6.58 -17.93
C GLY A 61 -0.24 -7.77 -17.01
N GLY A 62 0.14 -7.52 -15.76
CA GLY A 62 0.44 -8.55 -14.77
C GLY A 62 1.86 -9.14 -14.85
N SER A 63 2.79 -8.46 -15.53
CA SER A 63 4.21 -8.87 -15.61
C SER A 63 5.05 -8.27 -14.47
N SER A 64 6.33 -8.67 -14.37
CA SER A 64 7.36 -7.97 -13.56
C SER A 64 7.08 -7.72 -12.07
N PHE A 65 6.41 -8.66 -11.40
CA PHE A 65 6.34 -8.68 -9.94
C PHE A 65 7.54 -9.42 -9.36
N ASP A 66 8.16 -8.85 -8.34
CA ASP A 66 9.17 -9.48 -7.51
C ASP A 66 8.50 -10.27 -6.38
N THR A 67 9.00 -11.47 -6.11
CA THR A 67 8.50 -12.32 -5.03
C THR A 67 9.19 -11.97 -3.72
N VAL A 68 8.40 -11.82 -2.66
CA VAL A 68 8.85 -11.67 -1.29
C VAL A 68 8.38 -12.90 -0.52
N ASP A 69 9.34 -13.68 -0.02
CA ASP A 69 9.08 -14.78 0.89
C ASP A 69 9.19 -14.26 2.33
N PHE A 70 8.28 -14.69 3.20
CA PHE A 70 8.35 -14.37 4.62
C PHE A 70 9.34 -15.29 5.34
N ASP A 71 10.07 -14.74 6.31
CA ASP A 71 10.97 -15.48 7.19
C ASP A 71 10.20 -16.48 8.07
N LEU A 72 8.96 -16.14 8.46
CA LEU A 72 8.04 -17.01 9.19
C LEU A 72 6.70 -17.17 8.46
N GLU A 73 6.14 -18.39 8.54
CA GLU A 73 4.78 -18.64 8.06
C GLU A 73 3.74 -18.05 9.02
N PHE A 74 2.84 -17.22 8.49
CA PHE A 74 1.71 -16.64 9.21
C PHE A 74 0.58 -17.66 9.40
N ALA A 75 -0.23 -17.52 10.46
CA ALA A 75 -1.36 -18.42 10.71
C ALA A 75 -2.49 -18.31 9.66
N SER A 76 -2.63 -17.14 9.05
CA SER A 76 -3.54 -16.82 7.95
C SER A 76 -2.84 -15.82 7.02
N THR A 77 -3.40 -15.57 5.83
CA THR A 77 -2.82 -14.58 4.91
C THR A 77 -2.79 -13.19 5.59
N PRO A 78 -1.61 -12.58 5.81
CA PRO A 78 -1.49 -11.35 6.60
C PRO A 78 -2.02 -10.13 5.84
N VAL A 79 -2.34 -9.03 6.54
CA VAL A 79 -2.47 -7.71 5.91
C VAL A 79 -1.09 -7.29 5.41
N ILE A 80 -0.99 -6.83 4.16
CA ILE A 80 0.29 -6.44 3.56
C ILE A 80 0.19 -5.01 3.05
N PHE A 81 1.12 -4.18 3.49
CA PHE A 81 1.34 -2.83 2.98
C PHE A 81 2.68 -2.76 2.28
N SER A 82 2.76 -1.99 1.19
CA SER A 82 3.99 -1.68 0.48
C SER A 82 4.03 -0.21 0.07
N GLN A 83 5.23 0.34 -0.02
CA GLN A 83 5.45 1.74 -0.38
C GLN A 83 6.80 1.92 -1.08
N VAL A 84 6.84 2.76 -2.11
CA VAL A 84 8.09 3.25 -2.71
C VAL A 84 8.80 4.18 -1.72
N GLN A 85 10.05 3.90 -1.35
CA GLN A 85 10.82 4.63 -0.34
C GLN A 85 11.97 5.46 -0.90
N THR A 86 12.17 5.44 -2.22
CA THR A 86 13.17 6.24 -2.94
C THR A 86 12.53 6.99 -4.10
N ASP A 87 13.31 7.88 -4.71
CA ASP A 87 12.95 8.71 -5.87
C ASP A 87 14.17 8.72 -6.81
N ASN A 88 14.54 7.52 -7.27
CA ASN A 88 15.67 7.31 -8.16
C ASN A 88 15.31 7.58 -9.62
N ASP A 89 14.03 7.50 -9.97
CA ASP A 89 13.43 8.01 -11.20
C ASP A 89 12.44 9.15 -10.90
N ALA A 90 12.19 10.00 -11.88
CA ALA A 90 11.28 11.14 -11.74
C ALA A 90 9.82 10.77 -12.03
N ASP A 91 9.58 9.69 -12.77
CA ASP A 91 8.24 9.25 -13.15
C ASP A 91 7.44 8.75 -11.93
N PHE A 92 6.15 9.05 -11.90
CA PHE A 92 5.28 8.61 -10.82
C PHE A 92 5.08 7.10 -10.85
N VAL A 93 5.33 6.45 -9.72
CA VAL A 93 4.97 5.05 -9.47
C VAL A 93 4.22 4.89 -8.15
N ARG A 94 3.32 3.90 -8.12
CA ARG A 94 2.74 3.34 -6.90
C ARG A 94 3.07 1.86 -6.81
N THR A 95 3.01 1.27 -5.62
CA THR A 95 3.13 -0.19 -5.51
C THR A 95 1.82 -0.89 -5.86
N ARG A 96 1.94 -2.08 -6.46
CA ARG A 96 0.86 -3.05 -6.64
C ARG A 96 1.35 -4.40 -6.14
N GLN A 97 0.42 -5.22 -5.65
CA GLN A 97 0.75 -6.54 -5.13
C GLN A 97 -0.27 -7.59 -5.55
N ARG A 98 0.15 -8.86 -5.51
CA ARG A 98 -0.69 -10.02 -5.81
C ARG A 98 -0.19 -11.28 -5.10
N ASN A 99 -0.94 -12.38 -5.25
CA ASN A 99 -0.55 -13.72 -4.80
C ASN A 99 -0.15 -13.79 -3.32
N SER A 100 -0.80 -13.02 -2.46
CA SER A 100 -0.55 -13.09 -1.03
C SER A 100 -0.96 -14.44 -0.46
N SER A 101 -0.08 -15.02 0.34
CA SER A 101 -0.25 -16.31 1.03
C SER A 101 0.26 -16.20 2.47
N THR A 102 0.22 -17.29 3.24
CA THR A 102 0.82 -17.37 4.57
C THR A 102 2.36 -17.32 4.55
N THR A 103 2.98 -17.54 3.39
CA THR A 103 4.44 -17.67 3.26
C THR A 103 5.09 -16.58 2.41
N GLY A 104 4.30 -15.68 1.82
CA GLY A 104 4.83 -14.59 0.99
C GLY A 104 3.80 -13.93 0.11
N PHE A 105 4.27 -13.00 -0.71
CA PHE A 105 3.48 -12.26 -1.70
C PHE A 105 4.35 -11.82 -2.87
N ALA A 106 3.75 -11.15 -3.85
CA ALA A 106 4.50 -10.54 -4.94
C ALA A 106 4.16 -9.05 -5.05
N VAL A 107 5.17 -8.21 -5.29
CA VAL A 107 5.05 -6.74 -5.37
C VAL A 107 5.74 -6.21 -6.62
N GLY A 108 5.25 -5.11 -7.16
CA GLY A 108 5.88 -4.37 -8.24
C GLY A 108 5.38 -2.92 -8.27
N MET A 109 5.82 -2.17 -9.26
CA MET A 109 5.47 -0.76 -9.43
C MET A 109 4.48 -0.56 -10.59
N GLU A 110 3.60 0.42 -10.47
CA GLU A 110 2.60 0.79 -11.46
C GLU A 110 2.68 2.29 -11.73
N GLU A 111 2.91 2.64 -12.99
CA GLU A 111 2.84 4.01 -13.48
C GLU A 111 1.41 4.38 -13.92
N GLU A 112 1.24 5.61 -14.40
CA GLU A 112 0.05 6.01 -15.14
C GLU A 112 -0.14 5.22 -16.45
N GLU A 113 -1.38 5.04 -16.86
CA GLU A 113 -1.79 4.31 -18.06
C GLU A 113 -1.01 4.68 -19.32
N ALA A 114 -0.90 5.98 -19.56
CA ALA A 114 -0.28 6.52 -20.76
C ALA A 114 1.23 6.21 -20.81
N ASN A 115 1.85 5.84 -19.68
CA ASN A 115 3.28 5.60 -19.54
C ASN A 115 3.65 4.15 -19.20
N LYS A 116 2.71 3.20 -19.14
CA LYS A 116 2.92 1.77 -18.73
C LYS A 116 4.11 1.01 -19.37
N ASN A 117 4.75 1.51 -20.43
CA ASN A 117 5.85 0.88 -21.17
C ASN A 117 7.14 1.73 -21.24
N SER A 118 7.25 2.80 -20.44
CA SER A 118 8.43 3.67 -20.32
C SER A 118 9.66 2.93 -19.79
N GLY A 119 9.43 1.97 -18.88
CA GLY A 119 10.46 1.47 -17.97
C GLY A 119 10.71 2.46 -16.84
N HIS A 120 11.28 1.99 -15.73
CA HIS A 120 11.51 2.82 -14.55
C HIS A 120 12.86 2.49 -13.91
N GLY A 121 13.48 3.50 -13.28
CA GLY A 121 14.63 3.31 -12.39
C GLY A 121 14.33 2.32 -11.26
N SER A 122 15.40 1.71 -10.72
CA SER A 122 15.26 0.85 -9.54
C SER A 122 14.91 1.69 -8.32
N GLU A 123 13.87 1.30 -7.60
CA GLU A 123 13.44 1.90 -6.34
C GLU A 123 13.49 0.88 -5.20
N THR A 124 13.74 1.36 -3.98
CA THR A 124 13.52 0.59 -2.76
C THR A 124 12.03 0.56 -2.45
N LEU A 125 11.44 -0.63 -2.42
CA LEU A 125 10.06 -0.85 -1.97
C LEU A 125 10.09 -1.38 -0.53
N GLY A 126 9.61 -0.57 0.41
CA GLY A 126 9.38 -1.00 1.79
C GLY A 126 8.07 -1.76 1.89
N TRP A 127 8.01 -2.77 2.76
CA TRP A 127 6.80 -3.55 3.01
C TRP A 127 6.65 -3.95 4.48
N LEU A 128 5.38 -4.13 4.88
CA LEU A 128 4.95 -4.68 6.17
C LEU A 128 3.93 -5.78 5.90
N ALA A 129 4.14 -6.96 6.48
CA ALA A 129 3.12 -8.00 6.65
C ALA A 129 2.75 -8.12 8.13
N MET A 130 1.45 -8.13 8.45
CA MET A 130 0.94 -8.20 9.82
C MET A 130 -0.25 -9.17 9.92
N GLU A 131 -0.33 -9.97 10.97
CA GLU A 131 -1.51 -10.79 11.22
C GLU A 131 -2.79 -9.96 11.31
N THR A 132 -3.86 -10.45 10.67
CA THR A 132 -5.19 -9.85 10.79
C THR A 132 -5.68 -9.91 12.23
N GLY A 133 -6.37 -8.87 12.68
CA GLY A 133 -6.99 -8.81 14.00
C GLY A 133 -6.97 -7.41 14.57
N SER A 134 -7.22 -7.31 15.87
CA SER A 134 -7.17 -6.05 16.60
C SER A 134 -6.49 -6.23 17.94
N GLY A 135 -5.96 -5.14 18.48
CA GLY A 135 -5.24 -5.20 19.74
C GLY A 135 -4.65 -3.87 20.16
N GLN A 136 -3.72 -3.95 21.11
CA GLN A 136 -2.86 -2.84 21.50
C GLN A 136 -1.46 -3.09 20.96
N TRP A 137 -0.89 -2.06 20.37
CA TRP A 137 0.52 -1.96 20.00
C TRP A 137 1.07 -0.76 20.74
N ASP A 138 1.72 -1.03 21.88
CA ASP A 138 2.11 0.00 22.85
C ASP A 138 0.91 0.90 23.22
N ASP A 139 0.99 2.19 22.93
CA ASP A 139 -0.06 3.18 23.21
C ASP A 139 -1.15 3.24 22.12
N PHE A 140 -1.03 2.46 21.04
CA PHE A 140 -1.95 2.48 19.91
C PHE A 140 -2.91 1.30 19.94
N THR A 141 -4.20 1.59 19.90
CA THR A 141 -5.18 0.58 19.49
C THR A 141 -5.10 0.41 17.97
N TYR A 142 -5.07 -0.83 17.48
CA TYR A 142 -5.02 -1.11 16.04
C TYR A 142 -6.13 -2.06 15.60
N PHE A 143 -6.52 -1.92 14.33
CA PHE A 143 -7.38 -2.82 13.59
C PHE A 143 -6.71 -3.11 12.25
N ALA A 144 -6.40 -4.38 11.99
CA ALA A 144 -5.75 -4.85 10.77
C ALA A 144 -6.67 -5.88 10.12
N ASP A 145 -7.20 -5.56 8.94
CA ASP A 145 -8.15 -6.43 8.25
C ASP A 145 -7.90 -6.47 6.74
N ARG A 146 -8.38 -7.55 6.12
CA ARG A 146 -8.38 -7.77 4.67
C ARG A 146 -9.82 -7.91 4.21
N THR A 147 -10.24 -7.05 3.30
CA THR A 147 -11.53 -7.24 2.64
C THR A 147 -11.50 -8.50 1.77
N GLY A 148 -12.68 -9.05 1.48
CA GLY A 148 -12.81 -9.98 0.36
C GLY A 148 -12.55 -9.28 -0.99
N ASP A 149 -12.56 -10.08 -2.06
CA ASP A 149 -12.54 -9.59 -3.44
C ASP A 149 -13.90 -8.99 -3.82
N ILE A 150 -14.20 -7.84 -3.22
CA ILE A 150 -15.51 -7.15 -3.31
C ILE A 150 -15.38 -5.63 -3.51
N VAL A 151 -14.19 -5.07 -3.28
CA VAL A 151 -13.97 -3.62 -3.36
C VAL A 151 -13.65 -3.24 -4.80
N ASN A 152 -14.54 -2.49 -5.44
CA ASN A 152 -14.41 -2.01 -6.82
C ASN A 152 -14.62 -0.48 -6.88
N HIS A 153 -15.06 0.06 -8.02
CA HIS A 153 -15.34 1.49 -8.21
C HIS A 153 -16.51 2.02 -7.35
N ASN A 154 -17.29 1.14 -6.73
CA ASN A 154 -18.33 1.50 -5.78
C ASN A 154 -17.79 1.59 -4.36
N TRP A 155 -18.27 2.59 -3.62
CA TRP A 155 -17.96 2.75 -2.20
C TRP A 155 -18.39 1.52 -1.40
N THR A 156 -17.43 0.95 -0.66
CA THR A 156 -17.60 -0.20 0.23
C THR A 156 -17.24 0.23 1.64
N SER A 157 -18.13 0.00 2.60
CA SER A 157 -17.89 0.35 4.00
C SER A 157 -17.13 -0.76 4.71
N VAL A 158 -16.14 -0.37 5.50
CA VAL A 158 -15.36 -1.23 6.41
C VAL A 158 -15.62 -0.72 7.82
N GLU A 159 -16.11 -1.60 8.69
CA GLU A 159 -16.44 -1.28 10.08
C GLU A 159 -15.29 -1.69 11.01
N PHE A 160 -15.07 -0.92 12.08
CA PHE A 160 -14.02 -1.15 13.08
C PHE A 160 -14.55 -1.86 14.33
N ASP A 161 -15.75 -2.44 14.29
CA ASP A 161 -16.39 -3.15 15.42
C ASP A 161 -16.42 -2.34 16.74
N SER A 162 -16.62 -1.02 16.64
CA SER A 162 -16.61 -0.10 17.80
C SER A 162 -15.32 -0.13 18.62
N LEU A 163 -14.19 -0.49 18.00
CA LEU A 163 -12.89 -0.59 18.65
C LEU A 163 -12.34 0.78 19.09
N PHE A 164 -12.58 1.82 18.29
CA PHE A 164 -11.98 3.13 18.52
C PHE A 164 -12.91 4.08 19.26
N ALA A 165 -12.36 4.81 20.24
CA ALA A 165 -13.08 5.86 20.96
C ALA A 165 -13.08 7.22 20.21
N GLN A 166 -12.17 7.38 19.24
CA GLN A 166 -11.98 8.58 18.42
C GLN A 166 -11.65 8.14 16.99
N GLN A 167 -11.72 9.05 16.03
CA GLN A 167 -11.32 8.77 14.65
C GLN A 167 -9.86 8.27 14.59
N PRO A 168 -9.60 7.06 14.06
CA PRO A 168 -8.24 6.53 13.92
C PRO A 168 -7.53 7.17 12.71
N GLN A 169 -6.23 6.89 12.58
CA GLN A 169 -5.54 7.04 11.31
C GLN A 169 -5.74 5.77 10.47
N ILE A 170 -5.70 5.91 9.14
CA ILE A 170 -5.91 4.79 8.22
C ILE A 170 -4.75 4.64 7.25
N MET A 171 -4.43 3.38 6.96
CA MET A 171 -3.59 2.97 5.83
C MET A 171 -4.29 1.85 5.11
N ALA A 172 -4.23 1.85 3.78
CA ALA A 172 -4.89 0.85 2.96
C ALA A 172 -4.14 0.66 1.64
N ASN A 173 -4.07 -0.57 1.15
CA ASN A 173 -3.42 -0.94 -0.10
C ASN A 173 -4.32 -1.89 -0.89
N ILE A 174 -4.29 -1.79 -2.22
CA ILE A 174 -4.94 -2.76 -3.09
C ILE A 174 -4.12 -4.05 -3.04
N SER A 175 -4.71 -5.12 -2.52
CA SER A 175 -4.00 -6.38 -2.24
C SER A 175 -4.01 -7.39 -3.38
N THR A 176 -4.62 -7.04 -4.50
CA THR A 176 -4.73 -7.88 -5.70
C THR A 176 -4.38 -7.10 -6.97
N TYR A 177 -4.28 -7.84 -8.08
CA TYR A 177 -4.05 -7.29 -9.41
C TYR A 177 -5.01 -7.98 -10.38
N ASP A 178 -6.23 -7.45 -10.45
CA ASP A 178 -7.35 -8.00 -11.22
C ASP A 178 -7.76 -6.99 -12.30
N GLY A 179 -6.94 -6.88 -13.34
CA GLY A 179 -7.15 -5.94 -14.45
C GLY A 179 -5.87 -5.17 -14.81
N PRO A 180 -5.72 -4.74 -16.07
CA PRO A 180 -4.52 -4.05 -16.53
C PRO A 180 -4.50 -2.56 -16.21
N ASP A 181 -5.63 -1.97 -15.81
CA ASP A 181 -5.81 -0.52 -15.66
C ASP A 181 -5.26 -0.01 -14.34
N SER A 182 -4.51 1.11 -14.38
CA SER A 182 -3.82 1.54 -13.17
C SER A 182 -4.85 2.08 -12.18
N ALA A 183 -4.66 1.78 -10.91
CA ALA A 183 -5.74 2.05 -9.96
C ALA A 183 -5.23 2.49 -8.62
N GLY A 184 -5.99 3.40 -7.99
CA GLY A 184 -5.70 3.95 -6.68
C GLY A 184 -6.80 3.64 -5.70
N LEU A 185 -6.43 3.48 -4.44
CA LEU A 185 -7.41 3.42 -3.37
C LEU A 185 -7.88 4.83 -3.03
N ARG A 186 -9.19 5.01 -2.87
CA ARG A 186 -9.81 6.22 -2.32
C ARG A 186 -10.55 5.86 -1.04
N TYR A 187 -10.59 6.81 -0.11
CA TYR A 187 -11.40 6.68 1.08
C TYR A 187 -12.21 7.95 1.35
N ARG A 188 -13.29 7.83 2.13
CA ARG A 188 -14.07 8.93 2.70
C ARG A 188 -14.78 8.47 3.97
N ASN A 189 -15.47 9.40 4.64
CA ASN A 189 -16.32 9.09 5.80
C ASN A 189 -15.59 8.31 6.91
N LEU A 190 -14.30 8.58 7.12
CA LEU A 190 -13.53 7.98 8.21
C LEU A 190 -13.99 8.59 9.54
N ASP A 191 -14.49 7.75 10.43
CA ASP A 191 -14.83 8.11 11.81
C ASP A 191 -14.39 7.00 12.78
N SER A 192 -14.86 7.03 14.03
CA SER A 192 -14.50 6.01 15.03
C SER A 192 -15.13 4.63 14.77
N THR A 193 -16.12 4.56 13.89
CA THR A 193 -16.91 3.35 13.62
C THR A 193 -16.52 2.66 12.32
N GLY A 194 -16.08 3.41 11.31
CA GLY A 194 -15.67 2.82 10.05
C GLY A 194 -15.10 3.81 9.04
N VAL A 195 -14.98 3.33 7.81
CA VAL A 195 -14.49 4.06 6.64
C VAL A 195 -15.16 3.54 5.37
N ASP A 196 -15.44 4.42 4.40
CA ASP A 196 -15.80 4.01 3.04
C ASP A 196 -14.56 4.00 2.17
N ILE A 197 -14.30 2.90 1.45
CA ILE A 197 -13.20 2.76 0.49
C ILE A 197 -13.72 2.39 -0.90
N LYS A 198 -12.96 2.73 -1.94
CA LYS A 198 -13.15 2.23 -3.30
C LYS A 198 -11.82 2.14 -4.05
N VAL A 199 -11.81 1.40 -5.14
CA VAL A 199 -10.73 1.42 -6.13
C VAL A 199 -11.14 2.36 -7.27
N GLU A 200 -10.27 3.27 -7.68
CA GLU A 200 -10.53 4.24 -8.75
C GLU A 200 -9.45 4.14 -9.81
N GLU A 201 -9.85 3.91 -11.07
CA GLU A 201 -8.95 3.95 -12.23
C GLU A 201 -8.34 5.34 -12.39
N GLU A 202 -7.12 5.40 -12.89
CA GLU A 202 -6.56 6.65 -13.40
C GLU A 202 -7.19 7.02 -14.75
N THR A 203 -6.95 8.25 -15.21
CA THR A 203 -7.58 8.76 -16.43
C THR A 203 -6.56 9.33 -17.42
N SER A 204 -5.37 8.74 -17.48
CA SER A 204 -4.26 9.30 -18.27
C SER A 204 -4.35 8.94 -19.75
N LEU A 205 -4.86 7.74 -20.09
CA LEU A 205 -5.07 7.31 -21.48
C LEU A 205 -6.50 7.56 -21.95
N ASP A 206 -7.49 7.34 -21.08
CA ASP A 206 -8.88 7.69 -21.35
C ASP A 206 -9.63 8.22 -20.11
N SER A 207 -10.94 8.41 -20.24
CA SER A 207 -11.78 8.98 -19.17
C SER A 207 -12.62 7.94 -18.43
N GLU A 208 -12.37 6.65 -18.66
CA GLU A 208 -13.07 5.59 -17.94
C GLU A 208 -12.68 5.62 -16.45
N GLN A 209 -13.64 5.24 -15.61
CA GLN A 209 -13.45 5.12 -14.15
C GLN A 209 -14.19 3.88 -13.62
N GLN A 210 -14.40 2.89 -14.49
CA GLN A 210 -15.24 1.71 -14.27
C GLN A 210 -14.53 0.45 -14.76
N PHE A 211 -14.12 -0.40 -13.81
CA PHE A 211 -13.59 -1.72 -14.13
C PHE A 211 -14.68 -2.69 -14.64
N SER A 212 -14.31 -3.54 -15.61
CA SER A 212 -14.93 -4.86 -15.79
C SER A 212 -14.14 -5.92 -15.01
N LEU A 213 -14.76 -6.54 -14.00
CA LEU A 213 -14.21 -7.71 -13.28
C LEU A 213 -14.13 -8.95 -14.20
#